data_AF-A0A3B9PIC9-F1
#
_entry.id   AF-A0A3B9PIC9-F1
#
_cell.length_a   1.000
_cell.length_b   1.000
_cell.length_c   1.000
_cell.angle_alpha   90.00
_cell.angle_beta   90.00
_cell.angle_gamma   90.00
#
_symmetry.space_group_name_H-M   'P 1'
#
loop_
_entity.id
_entity.type
_entity.pdbx_description
1 polymer ?
#
loop_
_entity_poly.entity_id
_entity_poly.type
_entity_poly.pdbx_seq_one_letter_code
_entity_poly.pdbx_strand_id
1 'polypeptide(L)' 'TTDRFPPALEVLGQKLKLTYLHQPGEADDGVTLTVPLAMLNQIPANRCEWLVPGLLEEK' A
#
# COMPACT_ATOMS: atom_id res chain seq x y z
N THR A 1 -3.83 10.51 12.05
CA THR A 1 -4.62 9.48 11.36
C THR A 1 -3.73 8.45 10.65
N THR A 2 -2.56 8.84 10.12
CA THR A 2 -1.65 7.95 9.37
C THR A 2 -0.80 6.99 10.23
N ASP A 3 -0.68 7.24 11.53
CA ASP A 3 0.17 6.47 12.46
C ASP A 3 -0.28 4.99 12.64
N ARG A 4 -1.52 4.67 12.22
CA ARG A 4 -2.08 3.31 12.31
C ARG A 4 -1.81 2.42 11.10
N PHE A 5 -1.14 2.94 10.07
CA PHE A 5 -0.91 2.18 8.84
C PHE A 5 0.58 1.85 8.66
N PRO A 6 0.90 0.65 8.15
CA PRO A 6 2.30 0.27 7.94
C PRO A 6 2.93 1.15 6.84
N PRO A 7 4.13 1.71 7.05
CA PRO A 7 4.78 2.57 6.06
C PRO A 7 5.35 1.78 4.85
N ALA A 8 5.33 0.45 4.91
CA ALA A 8 5.84 -0.42 3.86
C ALA A 8 5.06 -1.73 3.76
N LEU A 9 4.95 -2.25 2.55
CA LEU A 9 4.39 -3.57 2.24
C LEU A 9 5.52 -4.55 1.96
N GLU A 10 5.51 -5.71 2.61
CA GLU A 10 6.47 -6.77 2.29
C GLU A 10 5.92 -7.67 1.18
N VAL A 11 6.63 -7.76 0.06
CA VAL A 11 6.28 -8.58 -1.10
C VAL A 11 7.53 -9.35 -1.53
N LEU A 12 7.43 -10.68 -1.56
CA LEU A 12 8.55 -11.57 -1.93
C LEU A 12 9.84 -11.30 -1.13
N GLY A 13 9.71 -10.95 0.16
CA GLY A 13 10.83 -10.63 1.04
C GLY A 13 11.43 -9.24 0.85
N GLN A 14 10.87 -8.39 -0.02
CA GLN A 14 11.29 -6.99 -0.18
C GLN A 14 10.26 -6.03 0.39
N LYS A 15 10.74 -4.96 1.03
CA LYS A 15 9.91 -3.90 1.59
C LYS A 15 9.68 -2.82 0.54
N LEU A 16 8.45 -2.70 0.09
CA LEU A 16 7.99 -1.67 -0.85
C LEU A 16 7.38 -0.52 -0.06
N LYS A 17 7.71 0.73 -0.43
CA LYS A 17 7.25 1.91 0.29
C LYS A 17 5.78 2.20 0.00
N LEU A 18 5.01 2.45 1.06
CA LEU A 18 3.63 2.95 0.99
C LEU A 18 3.59 4.43 1.36
N THR A 19 2.85 5.21 0.59
CA THR A 19 2.59 6.63 0.85
C THR A 19 1.08 6.81 0.96
N TYR A 20 0.64 7.34 2.09
CA TYR A 20 -0.78 7.57 2.38
C TYR A 20 -1.07 9.05 2.27
N LEU A 21 -2.04 9.41 1.44
CA LEU A 21 -2.51 10.77 1.28
C LEU A 21 -4.02 10.77 1.55
N HIS A 22 -4.45 11.55 2.53
CA HIS A 22 -5.86 11.69 2.88
C HIS A 22 -6.29 13.15 2.67
N GLN A 23 -6.75 13.42 1.46
CA GLN A 23 -7.20 14.72 0.94
C GLN A 23 -8.54 14.53 0.20
N PRO A 24 -9.67 14.46 0.92
CA PRO A 24 -10.96 14.18 0.31
C PRO A 24 -11.30 15.20 -0.79
N GLY A 25 -11.57 14.70 -1.99
CA GLY A 25 -11.91 15.51 -3.17
C GLY A 25 -10.74 15.78 -4.12
N GLU A 26 -9.50 15.45 -3.73
CA GLU A 26 -8.33 15.49 -4.61
C GLU A 26 -8.18 14.17 -5.38
N ALA A 27 -7.66 14.25 -6.61
CA ALA A 27 -7.46 13.06 -7.45
C ALA A 27 -6.39 12.10 -6.88
N ASP A 28 -5.45 12.63 -6.08
CA ASP A 28 -4.36 11.89 -5.47
C ASP A 28 -4.72 11.30 -4.09
N ASP A 29 -5.98 11.44 -3.65
CA ASP A 29 -6.47 10.84 -2.40
C ASP A 29 -6.36 9.31 -2.44
N GLY A 30 -5.64 8.72 -1.48
CA GLY A 30 -5.50 7.27 -1.36
C GLY A 30 -4.11 6.77 -0.95
N VAL A 31 -3.78 5.57 -1.43
CA VAL A 31 -2.54 4.84 -1.08
C VAL A 31 -1.70 4.63 -2.33
N THR A 32 -0.46 5.11 -2.29
CA THR A 32 0.53 4.95 -3.36
C THR A 32 1.60 3.94 -2.96
N LEU A 33 1.75 2.86 -3.75
CA LEU A 33 2.81 1.87 -3.61
C LEU A 33 3.96 2.18 -4.58
N THR A 34 5.17 2.38 -4.07
CA THR A 34 6.36 2.55 -4.92
C THR A 34 6.99 1.19 -5.23
N VAL A 35 7.03 0.84 -6.52
CA VAL A 35 7.50 -0.46 -7.00
C VAL A 35 8.71 -0.29 -7.93
N PRO A 36 9.85 -0.96 -7.66
CA PRO A 36 10.94 -1.04 -8.63
C PRO A 36 10.50 -1.76 -9.90
N LEU A 37 10.87 -1.26 -11.08
CA LEU A 37 10.44 -1.83 -12.38
C LEU A 37 10.74 -3.33 -12.50
N ALA A 38 11.88 -3.79 -11.97
CA ALA A 38 12.27 -5.21 -11.98
C ALA A 38 11.30 -6.11 -11.21
N MET A 39 10.56 -5.56 -10.24
CA MET A 39 9.58 -6.28 -9.45
C MET A 39 8.16 -6.18 -10.00
N LEU A 40 7.87 -5.24 -10.91
CA LEU A 40 6.51 -4.92 -11.33
C LEU A 40 5.73 -6.16 -11.81
N ASN A 41 6.36 -7.01 -12.63
CA ASN A 41 5.76 -8.24 -13.14
C ASN A 41 5.72 -9.39 -12.12
N GLN A 42 6.41 -9.24 -10.99
CA GLN A 42 6.48 -10.23 -9.92
C GLN A 42 5.47 -9.94 -8.80
N ILE A 43 4.90 -8.73 -8.77
CA ILE A 43 3.88 -8.37 -7.79
C ILE A 43 2.56 -9.03 -8.21
N PRO A 44 2.01 -9.93 -7.40
CA PRO A 44 0.73 -10.53 -7.72
C PRO A 44 -0.38 -9.50 -7.45
N ALA A 45 -1.28 -9.32 -8.42
CA ALA A 45 -2.32 -8.29 -8.38
C ALA A 45 -3.19 -8.37 -7.12
N ASN A 46 -3.44 -9.58 -6.61
CA ASN A 46 -4.20 -9.82 -5.39
C ASN A 46 -3.59 -9.19 -4.11
N ARG A 47 -2.28 -8.93 -4.09
CA ARG A 47 -1.62 -8.21 -2.98
C ARG A 47 -1.86 -6.70 -3.05
N CYS A 48 -2.17 -6.18 -4.24
CA CYS A 48 -2.53 -4.78 -4.45
C CYS A 48 -4.02 -4.51 -4.21
N GLU A 49 -4.88 -5.53 -4.26
CA GLU A 49 -6.31 -5.39 -3.92
C GLU A 49 -6.56 -5.04 -2.45
N TRP A 50 -5.64 -5.45 -1.57
CA TRP A 50 -5.71 -5.24 -0.12
C TRP A 50 -4.90 -4.03 0.36
N LEU A 51 -4.67 -3.01 -0.49
CA LEU A 51 -3.87 -1.82 -0.14
C LEU A 51 -4.49 -0.92 0.94
N VAL A 52 -5.55 -1.37 1.60
CA VAL A 52 -5.93 -0.92 2.95
C VAL A 52 -5.96 -2.10 3.92
N PRO A 53 -4.80 -2.67 4.34
CA PRO A 53 -4.75 -3.67 5.41
C PRO A 53 -4.86 -3.01 6.80
N GLY A 54 -5.67 -1.95 6.90
CA GLY A 54 -6.03 -1.26 8.13
C GLY A 54 -7.54 -1.23 8.40
N LEU A 55 -8.35 -1.89 7.56
CA LEU A 55 -9.73 -2.26 7.86
C LEU A 55 -9.85 -3.76 8.22
N LEU A 56 -8.76 -4.39 8.62
CA LEU A 56 -8.84 -5.60 9.43
C LEU A 56 -9.14 -5.11 10.85
N GLU A 57 -10.43 -4.94 11.15
CA GLU A 57 -10.91 -5.01 12.53
C GLU A 57 -10.24 -6.25 13.14
N GLU A 58 -9.51 -6.04 14.25
CA GLU A 58 -9.06 -7.14 15.09
C GLU A 58 -10.28 -8.01 15.41
N LYS A 59 -10.24 -9.25 14.98
CA LYS A 59 -11.09 -10.30 15.54
C LYS A 59 -10.23 -11.43 16.04
#